data_AF-A0A9X3NBL0-F1
#
_entry.id   AF-A0A9X3NBL0-F1
#
_cell.length_a   1.000
_cell.length_b   1.000
_cell.length_c   1.000
_cell.angle_alpha   90.00
_cell.angle_beta   90.00
_cell.angle_gamma   90.00
#
_symmetry.space_group_name_H-M   'P 1'
#
loop_
_entity.id
_entity.type
_entity.pdbx_description
1 polymer ?
#
loop_
_entity_poly.entity_id
_entity_poly.type
_entity_poly.pdbx_seq_one_letter_code
_entity_poly.pdbx_strand_id
1 'polypeptide(L)'
;MDGSGKRVGVVISLDGWAVQSATRIASVGAHVVVVTTAIASPRAPITLTSTYVGARDIDTQVTRLLQQPAGVSFEQREVRLVSVIGDDRNDCLADHLDALLSTLIDLGFEPSTRIEGPRPLPEPMPQSIFISEKRGTPPAEFPRERRRPRWLRR
;
A
#
# COMPACT_ATOMS: atom_id res chain seq x y z
N MET A 1 7.22 -1.58 -17.16
CA MET A 1 6.06 -2.08 -16.40
C MET A 1 5.81 -1.06 -15.31
N ASP A 2 4.78 -0.25 -15.46
CA ASP A 2 4.47 0.81 -14.51
C ASP A 2 3.86 0.16 -13.27
N GLY A 3 4.67 -0.01 -12.22
CA GLY A 3 4.28 -0.60 -10.94
C GLY A 3 3.30 0.25 -10.12
N SER A 4 2.58 1.18 -10.74
CA SER A 4 1.62 2.05 -10.05
C SER A 4 0.28 1.32 -9.94
N GLY A 5 0.04 0.65 -8.81
CA GLY A 5 -1.28 0.09 -8.50
C GLY A 5 -2.39 1.14 -8.65
N LYS A 6 -3.52 0.75 -9.23
CA LYS A 6 -4.70 1.60 -9.40
C LYS A 6 -5.37 1.79 -8.04
N ARG A 7 -5.59 3.05 -7.65
CA ARG A 7 -6.42 3.38 -6.49
C ARG A 7 -7.89 3.11 -6.83
N VAL A 8 -8.61 2.51 -5.89
CA VAL A 8 -10.06 2.31 -6.00
C VAL A 8 -10.73 3.14 -4.92
N GLY A 9 -11.76 3.90 -5.32
CA GLY A 9 -12.59 4.64 -4.37
C GLY A 9 -13.43 3.64 -3.58
N VAL A 10 -13.01 3.33 -2.36
CA VAL A 10 -13.80 2.52 -1.42
C VAL A 10 -14.01 3.36 -0.17
N VAL A 11 -15.26 3.72 0.10
CA VAL A 11 -15.65 4.30 1.38
C VAL A 11 -15.93 3.16 2.32
N ILE A 12 -15.25 3.18 3.46
CA ILE A 12 -15.45 2.23 4.55
C ILE A 12 -16.02 3.02 5.71
N SER A 13 -17.08 2.50 6.31
CA SER A 13 -17.65 3.04 7.54
C SER A 13 -17.57 2.02 8.65
N LEU A 14 -17.24 2.46 9.87
CA LEU A 14 -17.26 1.67 11.09
C LEU A 14 -18.28 2.28 12.05
N ASP A 15 -19.26 1.50 12.51
CA ASP A 15 -20.30 1.93 13.45
C ASP A 15 -21.07 3.15 12.93
N GLY A 16 -21.31 3.20 11.61
CA GLY A 16 -21.95 4.30 10.91
C GLY A 16 -21.05 5.50 10.56
N TRP A 17 -19.78 5.50 10.96
CA TRP A 17 -18.84 6.60 10.69
C TRP A 17 -17.86 6.27 9.58
N ALA A 18 -17.81 7.10 8.53
CA ALA A 18 -16.80 6.96 7.48
C ALA A 18 -15.38 7.10 8.06
N VAL A 19 -14.50 6.16 7.74
CA VAL A 19 -13.11 6.15 8.19
C VAL A 19 -12.15 6.48 7.05
N GLN A 20 -11.00 7.06 7.39
CA GLN A 20 -9.94 7.27 6.42
C GLN A 20 -9.35 5.92 5.99
N SER A 21 -9.57 5.54 4.74
CA SER A 21 -9.05 4.32 4.15
C SER A 21 -8.44 4.55 2.77
N ALA A 22 -7.61 3.60 2.33
CA ALA A 22 -7.08 3.58 0.98
C ALA A 22 -7.02 2.14 0.46
N THR A 23 -7.74 1.88 -0.64
CA THR A 23 -7.70 0.59 -1.35
C THR A 23 -6.94 0.73 -2.66
N ARG A 24 -6.02 -0.21 -2.91
CA ARG A 24 -5.20 -0.29 -4.13
C ARG A 24 -5.31 -1.68 -4.73
N ILE A 25 -5.38 -1.73 -6.06
CA ILE A 25 -5.30 -2.96 -6.83
C ILE A 25 -4.09 -2.87 -7.74
N ALA A 26 -3.21 -3.87 -7.70
CA ALA A 26 -2.09 -4.00 -8.61
C ALA A 26 -2.14 -5.35 -9.32
N SER A 27 -1.77 -5.38 -10.60
CA SER A 27 -1.55 -6.62 -11.35
C SER A 27 -0.05 -6.84 -11.51
N VAL A 28 0.41 -8.05 -11.22
CA VAL A 28 1.80 -8.47 -11.42
C VAL A 28 1.81 -9.53 -12.51
N GLY A 29 2.02 -9.10 -13.75
CA GLY A 29 1.83 -9.96 -14.92
C GLY A 29 0.36 -10.32 -15.15
N ALA A 30 0.12 -11.46 -15.79
CA ALA A 30 -1.22 -11.92 -16.20
C ALA A 30 -1.92 -12.81 -15.16
N HIS A 31 -1.21 -13.26 -14.14
CA HIS A 31 -1.63 -14.34 -13.23
C HIS A 31 -1.71 -13.92 -11.77
N VAL A 32 -1.35 -12.68 -11.46
CA VAL A 32 -1.29 -12.21 -10.08
C VAL A 32 -2.02 -10.88 -9.94
N VAL A 33 -2.94 -10.83 -8.98
CA VAL A 33 -3.59 -9.61 -8.52
C VAL A 33 -3.31 -9.43 -7.04
N VAL A 34 -2.92 -8.23 -6.65
CA VAL A 34 -2.72 -7.83 -5.26
C VAL A 34 -3.72 -6.74 -4.94
N VAL A 35 -4.55 -6.96 -3.93
CA VAL A 35 -5.47 -5.97 -3.39
C VAL A 35 -5.01 -5.62 -1.97
N THR A 36 -4.79 -4.35 -1.71
CA THR A 36 -4.40 -3.86 -0.38
C THR A 36 -5.37 -2.79 0.07
N THR A 37 -5.94 -2.95 1.26
CA THR A 37 -6.72 -1.92 1.94
C THR A 37 -6.07 -1.57 3.26
N ALA A 38 -5.75 -0.28 3.44
CA ALA A 38 -5.29 0.27 4.71
C ALA A 38 -6.38 1.16 5.30
N ILE A 39 -6.70 0.95 6.57
CA ILE A 39 -7.60 1.79 7.37
C ILE A 39 -6.75 2.53 8.39
N ALA A 40 -6.68 3.86 8.25
CA ALA A 40 -5.94 4.75 9.13
C ALA A 40 -6.86 5.33 10.23
N SER A 41 -7.68 4.48 10.85
CA SER A 41 -8.57 4.88 11.95
C SER A 41 -7.89 4.61 13.29
N PRO A 42 -7.92 5.55 14.26
CA PRO A 42 -7.46 5.28 15.62
C PRO A 42 -8.22 4.14 16.31
N ARG A 43 -9.45 3.86 15.88
CA ARG A 43 -10.29 2.80 16.45
C ARG A 43 -9.89 1.41 15.96
N ALA A 44 -9.47 1.30 14.70
CA ALA A 44 -9.15 0.05 14.04
C ALA A 44 -8.05 0.25 12.98
N PRO A 45 -6.81 0.53 13.38
CA PRO A 45 -5.73 0.72 12.41
C PRO A 45 -5.31 -0.64 11.86
N ILE A 46 -5.82 -1.00 10.68
CA ILE A 46 -5.53 -2.29 10.05
C ILE A 46 -5.05 -2.13 8.62
N THR A 47 -4.25 -3.06 8.16
CA THR A 47 -3.91 -3.24 6.74
C THR A 47 -4.16 -4.69 6.35
N LEU A 48 -5.06 -4.89 5.39
CA LEU A 48 -5.28 -6.19 4.78
C LEU A 48 -4.64 -6.18 3.39
N THR A 49 -3.84 -7.19 3.10
CA THR A 49 -3.31 -7.45 1.76
C THR A 49 -3.74 -8.84 1.31
N SER A 50 -4.43 -8.92 0.19
CA SER A 50 -4.81 -10.18 -0.45
C SER A 50 -4.06 -10.32 -1.77
N THR A 51 -3.41 -11.47 -1.95
CA THR A 51 -2.74 -11.84 -3.19
C THR A 51 -3.47 -13.03 -3.79
N TYR A 52 -3.85 -12.88 -5.05
CA TYR A 52 -4.54 -13.87 -5.85
C TYR A 52 -3.58 -14.33 -6.93
N VAL A 53 -3.29 -15.63 -6.98
CA VAL A 53 -2.41 -16.25 -7.96
C VAL A 53 -3.18 -17.34 -8.68
N GLY A 54 -3.43 -17.15 -9.97
CA GLY A 54 -4.27 -18.06 -10.75
C GLY A 54 -4.01 -18.00 -12.25
N ALA A 55 -4.41 -19.06 -12.94
CA ALA A 55 -4.35 -19.17 -14.40
C ALA A 55 -5.62 -19.83 -14.93
N ARG A 56 -5.81 -19.84 -16.26
CA ARG A 56 -7.08 -20.20 -16.92
C ARG A 56 -7.62 -21.58 -16.51
N ASP A 57 -6.72 -22.48 -16.18
CA ASP A 57 -7.00 -23.89 -15.89
C ASP A 57 -6.42 -24.33 -14.53
N ILE A 58 -6.13 -23.38 -13.63
CA ILE A 58 -5.55 -23.64 -12.32
C ILE A 58 -6.39 -22.92 -11.26
N ASP A 59 -6.75 -23.64 -10.21
CA ASP A 59 -7.43 -23.09 -9.04
C ASP A 59 -6.62 -21.90 -8.48
N THR A 60 -7.32 -20.82 -8.12
CA THR A 60 -6.66 -19.61 -7.66
C THR A 60 -6.25 -19.75 -6.21
N GLN A 61 -4.95 -19.61 -5.97
CA GLN A 61 -4.38 -19.54 -4.64
C GLN A 61 -4.54 -18.13 -4.10
N VAL A 62 -5.20 -18.00 -2.95
CA VAL A 62 -5.42 -16.73 -2.26
C VAL A 62 -4.64 -16.74 -0.96
N THR A 63 -3.75 -15.76 -0.80
CA THR A 63 -3.06 -15.51 0.47
C THR A 63 -3.50 -14.17 1.03
N ARG A 64 -3.81 -14.10 2.32
CA ARG A 64 -4.15 -12.86 3.02
C ARG A 64 -3.18 -12.61 4.14
N LEU A 65 -2.71 -11.37 4.22
CA LEU A 65 -1.89 -10.84 5.30
C LEU A 65 -2.66 -9.72 5.96
N LEU A 66 -3.02 -9.91 7.23
CA LEU A 66 -3.63 -8.88 8.06
C LEU A 66 -2.59 -8.35 9.04
N GLN A 67 -2.43 -7.03 9.06
CA GLN A 67 -1.59 -6.32 10.00
C GLN A 67 -2.47 -5.43 10.88
N GLN A 68 -2.34 -5.58 12.19
CA GLN A 68 -3.08 -4.84 13.20
C GLN A 68 -2.20 -4.60 14.44
N PRO A 69 -2.59 -3.74 15.40
CA PRO A 69 -1.75 -3.45 16.57
C PRO A 69 -1.44 -4.69 17.41
N ALA A 70 -2.38 -5.64 17.45
CA ALA A 70 -2.23 -6.90 18.15
C ALA A 70 -1.23 -7.87 17.49
N GLY A 71 -0.83 -7.61 16.23
CA GLY A 71 0.14 -8.42 15.51
C GLY A 71 -0.20 -8.63 14.03
N VAL A 72 0.38 -9.68 13.47
CA VAL A 72 0.21 -10.06 12.07
C VAL A 72 -0.41 -11.45 12.00
N SER A 73 -1.43 -11.62 11.16
CA SER A 73 -1.99 -12.94 10.84
C SER A 73 -1.90 -13.22 9.34
N PHE A 74 -1.80 -14.51 9.03
CA PHE A 74 -1.65 -15.02 7.67
C PHE A 74 -2.67 -16.12 7.43
N GLU A 75 -3.35 -16.04 6.30
CA GLU A 75 -4.29 -17.05 5.82
C GLU A 75 -3.91 -17.44 4.39
N GLN A 76 -3.98 -18.74 4.07
CA GLN A 76 -3.89 -19.23 2.71
C GLN A 76 -5.05 -20.17 2.42
N ARG A 77 -5.67 -20.01 1.25
CA ARG A 77 -6.75 -20.88 0.77
C ARG A 77 -6.72 -21.01 -0.75
N GLU A 78 -7.34 -22.07 -1.23
CA GLU A 78 -7.50 -22.34 -2.67
C GLU A 78 -8.97 -22.11 -3.07
N VAL A 79 -9.19 -21.39 -4.18
CA VAL A 79 -10.53 -20.98 -4.63
C VAL A 79 -10.68 -21.24 -6.12
N ARG A 80 -11.70 -22.04 -6.49
CA ARG A 80 -12.00 -22.39 -7.89
C ARG A 80 -12.61 -21.27 -8.73
N LEU A 81 -13.17 -20.24 -8.10
CA LEU A 81 -14.10 -19.29 -8.72
C LEU A 81 -13.54 -17.89 -8.98
N VAL A 82 -12.37 -17.56 -8.44
CA VAL A 82 -11.77 -16.23 -8.67
C VAL A 82 -10.79 -16.35 -9.82
N SER A 83 -11.25 -16.14 -11.05
CA SER A 83 -10.32 -16.07 -12.19
C SER A 83 -9.44 -14.82 -12.04
N VAL A 84 -8.13 -14.98 -12.13
CA VAL A 84 -7.16 -13.87 -12.06
C VAL A 84 -6.88 -13.29 -13.46
N ILE A 85 -7.48 -13.90 -14.50
CA ILE A 85 -7.24 -13.54 -15.90
C ILE A 85 -8.32 -12.58 -16.39
N GLY A 86 -7.90 -11.44 -16.95
CA GLY A 86 -8.79 -10.50 -17.64
C GLY A 86 -9.38 -9.42 -16.74
N ASP A 87 -10.68 -9.14 -16.92
CA ASP A 87 -11.43 -8.08 -16.22
C ASP A 87 -11.98 -8.50 -14.84
N ASP A 88 -11.67 -9.72 -14.40
CA ASP A 88 -12.11 -10.34 -13.12
C ASP A 88 -11.41 -9.74 -11.87
N ARG A 89 -10.74 -8.60 -12.03
CA ARG A 89 -10.15 -7.81 -10.93
C ARG A 89 -11.21 -7.32 -9.95
N ASN A 90 -12.44 -7.13 -10.42
CA ASN A 90 -13.56 -6.75 -9.57
C ASN A 90 -13.95 -7.89 -8.61
N ASP A 91 -13.80 -9.15 -9.03
CA ASP A 91 -14.07 -10.31 -8.16
C ASP A 91 -13.01 -10.44 -7.08
N CYS A 92 -11.73 -10.21 -7.44
CA CYS A 92 -10.64 -10.12 -6.47
C CYS A 92 -10.88 -8.98 -5.46
N LEU A 93 -11.38 -7.83 -5.92
CA LEU A 93 -11.72 -6.72 -5.04
C LEU A 93 -12.91 -7.06 -4.13
N ALA A 94 -13.97 -7.67 -4.66
CA ALA A 94 -15.15 -8.03 -3.89
C ALA A 94 -14.79 -9.03 -2.79
N ASP A 95 -14.06 -10.10 -3.14
CA ASP A 95 -13.57 -11.08 -2.16
C ASP A 95 -12.66 -10.45 -1.10
N HIS A 96 -11.80 -9.51 -1.50
CA HIS A 96 -10.95 -8.78 -0.57
C HIS A 96 -11.77 -7.93 0.40
N LEU A 97 -12.80 -7.23 -0.09
CA LEU A 97 -13.67 -6.41 0.75
C LEU A 97 -14.52 -7.27 1.68
N ASP A 98 -15.01 -8.42 1.23
CA ASP A 98 -15.73 -9.37 2.09
C ASP A 98 -14.83 -9.85 3.24
N ALA A 99 -13.58 -10.24 2.95
CA ALA A 99 -12.63 -10.64 3.98
C ALA A 99 -12.29 -9.50 4.97
N LEU A 100 -12.20 -8.26 4.46
CA LEU A 100 -12.01 -7.08 5.29
C LEU A 100 -13.19 -6.83 6.23
N LEU A 101 -14.42 -6.94 5.70
CA LEU A 101 -15.64 -6.79 6.49
C LEU A 101 -15.73 -7.87 7.57
N SER A 102 -15.47 -9.13 7.24
CA SER A 102 -15.41 -10.21 8.24
C SER A 102 -14.38 -9.93 9.33
N THR A 103 -13.18 -9.48 8.95
CA THR A 103 -12.13 -9.12 9.93
C THR A 103 -12.59 -8.00 10.86
N LEU A 104 -13.25 -6.97 10.33
CA LEU A 104 -13.74 -5.85 11.13
C LEU A 104 -14.89 -6.26 12.06
N ILE A 105 -15.75 -7.19 11.61
CA ILE A 105 -16.80 -7.79 12.45
C ILE A 105 -16.17 -8.58 13.61
N ASP A 106 -15.14 -9.39 13.33
CA ASP A 106 -14.43 -10.16 14.36
C ASP A 106 -13.74 -9.26 15.41
N LEU A 107 -13.42 -8.03 15.03
CA LEU A 107 -12.89 -6.98 15.91
C LEU A 107 -13.99 -6.22 16.69
N GLY A 108 -15.26 -6.53 16.46
CA GLY A 108 -16.40 -5.97 17.18
C GLY A 108 -16.97 -4.68 16.59
N PHE A 109 -16.68 -4.37 15.32
CA PHE A 109 -17.26 -3.22 14.62
C PHE A 109 -18.48 -3.63 13.79
N GLU A 110 -19.31 -2.64 13.44
CA GLU A 110 -20.35 -2.78 12.40
C GLU A 110 -19.86 -2.13 11.10
N PRO A 111 -19.12 -2.86 10.23
CA PRO A 111 -18.54 -2.27 9.06
C PRO A 111 -19.52 -2.25 7.88
N SER A 112 -19.40 -1.22 7.03
CA SER A 112 -20.03 -1.21 5.72
C SER A 112 -19.08 -0.64 4.67
N THR A 113 -19.22 -1.09 3.43
CA THR A 113 -18.44 -0.57 2.30
C THR A 113 -19.35 -0.02 1.21
N ARG A 114 -18.85 1.02 0.54
CA ARG A 114 -19.45 1.54 -0.69
C ARG A 114 -18.34 1.83 -1.68
N ILE A 115 -18.43 1.23 -2.86
CA ILE A 115 -17.51 1.55 -3.96
C ILE A 115 -17.97 2.87 -4.56
N GLU A 116 -17.11 3.88 -4.47
CA GLU A 116 -17.28 5.14 -5.19
C GLU A 116 -16.58 5.01 -6.54
N GLY A 117 -17.18 5.59 -7.58
CA GLY A 117 -16.51 5.75 -8.87
C GLY A 117 -15.16 6.47 -8.71
N PRO A 118 -14.29 6.45 -9.73
CA PRO A 118 -12.97 7.06 -9.65
C PRO A 118 -13.10 8.52 -9.20
N ARG A 119 -12.77 8.78 -7.93
CA ARG A 119 -12.77 10.14 -7.39
C ARG A 119 -11.59 10.87 -8.03
N PRO A 120 -11.80 12.03 -8.66
CA PRO A 120 -10.69 12.83 -9.16
C PRO A 120 -9.72 13.08 -8.01
N LEU A 121 -8.42 12.98 -8.30
CA LEU A 121 -7.39 13.24 -7.31
C LEU A 121 -7.67 14.60 -6.67
N PRO A 122 -7.63 14.73 -5.32
CA PRO A 122 -7.64 16.04 -4.72
C PRO A 122 -6.49 16.84 -5.33
N GLU A 123 -6.77 18.08 -5.73
CA GLU A 123 -5.74 18.95 -6.31
C GLU A 123 -4.50 18.92 -5.41
N PRO A 124 -3.29 18.76 -5.98
CA PRO A 124 -2.09 18.80 -5.19
C PRO A 124 -2.08 20.13 -4.43
N MET A 125 -2.14 20.06 -3.09
CA MET A 125 -2.03 21.27 -2.29
C MET A 125 -0.76 22.01 -2.71
N PRO A 126 -0.82 23.34 -2.92
CA PRO A 126 0.37 24.11 -3.25
C PRO A 126 1.38 23.89 -2.13
N GLN A 127 2.46 23.17 -2.45
CA GLN A 127 3.58 23.05 -1.55
C GLN A 127 4.23 24.43 -1.52
N SER A 128 3.95 25.21 -0.46
CA SER A 128 4.72 26.41 -0.15
C SER A 128 6.16 25.99 0.09
N ILE A 129 6.99 26.09 -0.95
CA ILE A 129 8.44 25.89 -0.84
C ILE A 129 8.94 27.05 0.02
N PHE A 130 9.12 26.82 1.31
CA PHE A 130 9.96 27.68 2.15
C PHE A 130 11.41 27.43 1.74
N ILE A 131 11.89 28.16 0.73
CA ILE A 131 13.31 28.29 0.44
C ILE A 131 13.90 29.13 1.58
N SER A 132 14.40 28.46 2.61
CA SER A 132 15.26 29.10 3.62
C SER A 132 16.60 29.40 2.94
N GLU A 133 16.79 30.65 2.51
CA GLU A 133 18.10 31.16 2.06
C GLU A 133 19.09 31.13 3.25
N LYS A 134 19.81 30.01 3.40
CA LYS A 134 21.04 29.99 4.18
C LYS A 134 22.10 30.78 3.41
N ARG A 135 22.32 32.04 3.80
CA ARG A 135 23.49 32.83 3.40
C ARG A 135 24.76 32.01 3.71
N GLY A 136 25.49 31.68 2.65
CA GLY A 136 26.73 30.93 2.73
C GLY A 136 27.81 31.73 3.45
N THR A 137 28.38 31.13 4.49
CA THR A 137 29.67 31.53 5.06
C THR A 137 30.77 31.14 4.07
N PRO A 138 31.70 32.04 3.69
CA PRO A 138 32.81 31.66 2.82
C PRO A 138 33.75 30.69 3.54
N PRO A 139 34.35 29.72 2.83
CA PRO A 139 35.26 28.75 3.42
C PRO A 139 36.58 29.41 3.84
N ALA A 140 37.08 29.03 5.01
CA ALA A 140 38.37 29.48 5.52
C ALA A 140 39.53 29.00 4.63
N GLU A 141 40.43 29.92 4.28
CA GLU A 141 41.69 29.63 3.61
C GLU A 141 42.57 28.73 4.49
N PHE A 142 42.92 27.55 3.97
CA PHE A 142 43.94 26.69 4.57
C PHE A 142 45.33 27.14 4.11
N PRO A 143 46.28 27.37 5.04
CA PRO A 143 47.65 27.69 4.66
C PRO A 143 48.35 26.47 4.06
N ARG A 144 48.91 26.66 2.86
CA ARG A 144 49.79 25.68 2.20
C ARG A 144 51.11 25.58 2.96
N GLU A 145 51.27 24.55 3.78
CA GLU A 145 52.57 24.24 4.36
C GLU A 145 53.23 23.04 3.66
N ARG A 146 54.37 23.34 3.04
CA ARG A 146 55.29 22.39 2.43
C ARG A 146 55.96 21.57 3.53
N ARG A 147 56.09 20.25 3.35
CA ARG A 147 57.34 19.49 3.57
C ARG A 147 57.17 18.01 3.20
N ARG A 148 58.00 17.54 2.27
CA ARG A 148 58.38 16.11 2.13
C ARG A 148 59.39 15.78 3.25
N PRO A 149 59.50 14.50 3.66
CA PRO A 149 60.58 13.64 3.16
C PRO A 149 60.08 12.20 2.86
N ARG A 150 60.52 11.53 1.78
CA ARG A 150 61.70 10.62 1.63
C ARG A 150 61.72 9.46 2.64
N TRP A 151 61.97 8.25 2.11
CA TRP A 151 62.01 6.91 2.75
C TRP A 151 60.60 6.34 3.01
N LEU A 152 60.18 5.14 2.59
CA LEU A 152 60.90 3.88 2.37
C LEU A 152 60.57 3.27 0.99
N ARG A 153 61.64 2.83 0.30
CA ARG A 153 61.63 1.63 -0.54
C ARG A 153 61.82 0.43 0.40
N ARG A 154 60.99 -0.59 0.26
CA ARG A 154 61.42 -1.96 -0.02
C ARG A 154 60.20 -2.77 -0.42
#